data_AF-A0A1V3WMI3-F1
#
_entry.id   AF-A0A1V3WMI3-F1
#
_cell.length_a   1.000
_cell.length_b   1.000
_cell.length_c   1.000
_cell.angle_alpha   90.00
_cell.angle_beta   90.00
_cell.angle_gamma   90.00
#
_symmetry.space_group_name_H-M   'P 1'
#
loop_
_entity.id
_entity.type
_entity.pdbx_description
1 polymer ?
#
loop_
_entity_poly.entity_id
_entity_poly.type
_entity_poly.pdbx_seq_one_letter_code
_entity_poly.pdbx_strand_id
1 'polypeptide(L)'
;MKAELWTSGWTPRYKGETIYLARATGLHDGPPFIKLRPEDMDAGGMETVFPWRESDGDGTTVESHEKLQAIAMGIRNPVMLIRIKPSDLGKMVKRQGQESFNFGEFFAYTKVCSHLGCPASLYEQQTYRILCPCHQSQFDALHFAKPIFGPAARALAQLPITIDSNGYFVANGDFVEPVGPAFWERTTS
;
A
#
# COMPACT_ATOMS: atom_id res chain seq x y z
N MET A 1 -7.32 -17.71 -14.99
CA MET A 1 -7.78 -16.71 -14.01
C MET A 1 -7.09 -17.02 -12.69
N LYS A 2 -6.41 -16.06 -12.05
CA LYS A 2 -5.84 -16.28 -10.70
C LYS A 2 -6.99 -16.30 -9.68
N ALA A 3 -6.89 -17.16 -8.66
CA ALA A 3 -7.92 -17.24 -7.61
C ALA A 3 -7.97 -15.94 -6.77
N GLU A 4 -9.13 -15.66 -6.17
CA GLU A 4 -9.42 -14.35 -5.54
C GLU A 4 -8.41 -13.96 -4.44
N LEU A 5 -7.94 -14.92 -3.65
CA LEU A 5 -6.94 -14.71 -2.59
C LEU A 5 -5.53 -14.39 -3.12
N TRP A 6 -5.29 -14.61 -4.42
CA TRP A 6 -4.00 -14.39 -5.09
C TRP A 6 -3.96 -13.12 -5.93
N THR A 7 -5.05 -12.36 -5.95
CA THR A 7 -5.11 -11.05 -6.61
C THR A 7 -5.28 -9.96 -5.56
N SER A 8 -5.25 -8.71 -5.99
CA SER A 8 -5.69 -7.55 -5.22
C SER A 8 -6.15 -6.48 -6.21
N GLY A 9 -6.64 -5.33 -5.73
CA GLY A 9 -6.87 -4.18 -6.62
C GLY A 9 -5.58 -3.66 -7.29
N TRP A 10 -4.40 -4.09 -6.83
CA TRP A 10 -3.10 -3.80 -7.43
C TRP A 10 -2.67 -4.78 -8.52
N THR A 11 -3.39 -5.89 -8.71
CA THR A 11 -3.11 -6.82 -9.80
C THR A 11 -3.46 -6.16 -11.15
N PRO A 12 -2.52 -6.05 -12.10
CA PRO A 12 -2.81 -5.52 -13.44
C PRO A 12 -3.84 -6.37 -14.18
N ARG A 13 -4.84 -5.73 -14.79
CA ARG A 13 -5.86 -6.38 -15.63
C ARG A 13 -5.27 -6.88 -16.95
N TYR A 14 -4.24 -6.20 -17.45
CA TYR A 14 -3.48 -6.54 -18.64
C TYR A 14 -2.01 -6.10 -18.48
N LYS A 15 -1.13 -6.61 -19.34
CA LYS A 15 0.31 -6.29 -19.28
C LYS A 15 0.53 -4.80 -19.56
N GLY A 16 1.23 -4.12 -18.66
CA GLY A 16 1.54 -2.70 -18.80
C GLY A 16 0.42 -1.76 -18.37
N GLU A 17 -0.63 -2.25 -17.70
CA GLU A 17 -1.64 -1.38 -17.08
C GLU A 17 -0.99 -0.50 -16.01
N THR A 18 -1.18 0.82 -16.13
CA THR A 18 -0.76 1.79 -15.12
C THR A 18 -1.77 1.83 -13.99
N ILE A 19 -1.29 1.61 -12.76
CA ILE A 19 -2.09 1.72 -11.54
C ILE A 19 -1.47 2.81 -10.68
N TYR A 20 -2.19 3.91 -10.50
CA TYR A 20 -1.75 5.04 -9.71
C TYR A 20 -1.94 4.78 -8.21
N LEU A 21 -1.03 5.31 -7.41
CA LEU A 21 -1.21 5.45 -5.97
C LEU A 21 -1.99 6.74 -5.72
N ALA A 22 -3.28 6.61 -5.47
CA ALA A 22 -4.16 7.77 -5.26
C ALA A 22 -4.64 7.84 -3.81
N ARG A 23 -4.61 9.02 -3.20
CA ARG A 23 -5.19 9.25 -1.87
C ARG A 23 -6.69 9.47 -1.98
N ALA A 24 -7.44 8.99 -1.00
CA ALA A 24 -8.84 9.35 -0.85
C ALA A 24 -8.96 10.81 -0.37
N THR A 25 -9.88 11.57 -0.96
CA THR A 25 -10.12 12.98 -0.56
C THR A 25 -10.96 13.10 0.70
N GLY A 26 -11.72 12.04 1.04
CA GLY A 26 -12.70 12.06 2.13
C GLY A 26 -13.93 12.91 1.84
N LEU A 27 -14.05 13.46 0.63
CA LEU A 27 -15.18 14.25 0.20
C LEU A 27 -16.34 13.34 -0.20
N HIS A 28 -17.55 13.71 0.21
CA HIS A 28 -18.78 13.03 -0.22
C HIS A 28 -19.21 13.47 -1.63
N ASP A 29 -18.90 14.73 -2.01
CA ASP A 29 -19.15 15.29 -3.33
C ASP A 29 -17.82 15.63 -4.03
N GLY A 30 -17.66 15.20 -5.29
CA GLY A 30 -16.47 15.44 -6.11
C GLY A 30 -15.57 14.20 -6.29
N PRO A 31 -14.36 14.37 -6.89
CA PRO A 31 -13.46 13.26 -7.15
C PRO A 31 -13.02 12.58 -5.85
N PRO A 32 -13.32 11.28 -5.66
CA PRO A 32 -13.00 10.59 -4.41
C PRO A 32 -11.50 10.28 -4.28
N PHE A 33 -10.75 10.36 -5.39
CA PHE A 33 -9.31 10.10 -5.42
C PHE A 33 -8.53 11.22 -6.09
N ILE A 34 -7.30 11.46 -5.59
CA ILE A 34 -6.32 12.37 -6.19
C ILE A 34 -4.98 11.64 -6.31
N LYS A 35 -4.34 11.72 -7.49
CA LYS A 35 -3.00 11.16 -7.73
C LYS A 35 -1.98 11.87 -6.84
N LEU A 36 -1.01 11.12 -6.30
CA LEU A 36 0.04 11.68 -5.47
C LEU A 36 1.36 11.87 -6.24
N ARG A 37 2.09 12.91 -5.86
CA ARG A 37 3.49 13.15 -6.24
C ARG A 37 4.41 13.09 -5.01
N PRO A 38 5.72 12.85 -5.17
CA PRO A 38 6.67 12.84 -4.07
C PRO A 38 6.63 14.11 -3.19
N GLU A 39 6.42 15.28 -3.79
CA GLU A 39 6.35 16.56 -3.09
C GLU A 39 5.09 16.75 -2.23
N ASP A 40 4.04 15.92 -2.42
CA ASP A 40 2.79 16.03 -1.66
C ASP A 40 2.90 15.47 -0.22
N MET A 41 4.02 14.84 0.14
CA MET A 41 4.21 14.16 1.42
C MET A 41 5.38 14.73 2.21
N ASP A 42 5.18 15.04 3.48
CA ASP A 42 6.27 15.45 4.38
C ASP A 42 7.20 14.28 4.76
N ALA A 43 8.46 14.62 5.09
CA ALA A 43 9.44 13.64 5.55
C ALA A 43 9.00 12.98 6.88
N GLY A 44 8.95 11.64 6.90
CA GLY A 44 8.39 10.87 8.00
C GLY A 44 6.88 10.64 7.90
N GLY A 45 6.21 11.25 6.93
CA GLY A 45 4.76 11.15 6.72
C GLY A 45 4.30 9.78 6.24
N MET A 46 3.02 9.51 6.46
CA MET A 46 2.32 8.32 5.96
C MET A 46 0.99 8.75 5.34
N GLU A 47 0.76 8.27 4.13
CA GLU A 47 -0.51 8.45 3.40
C GLU A 47 -1.14 7.10 3.11
N THR A 48 -2.47 7.02 3.20
CA THR A 48 -3.20 5.84 2.73
C THR A 48 -3.55 6.04 1.26
N VAL A 49 -3.09 5.12 0.42
CA VAL A 49 -3.30 5.14 -1.03
C VAL A 49 -4.07 3.91 -1.51
N PHE A 50 -4.76 4.10 -2.63
CA PHE A 50 -5.62 3.11 -3.28
C PHE A 50 -5.24 2.95 -4.76
N PRO A 51 -5.50 1.78 -5.35
CA PRO A 51 -5.17 1.50 -6.75
C PRO A 51 -6.19 2.17 -7.68
N TRP A 52 -5.80 3.28 -8.30
CA TRP A 52 -6.65 4.01 -9.24
C TRP A 52 -6.17 3.82 -10.68
N ARG A 53 -7.10 3.52 -11.61
CA ARG A 53 -6.82 3.50 -13.05
C ARG A 53 -7.63 4.59 -13.72
N GLU A 54 -7.09 5.18 -14.77
CA GLU A 54 -7.83 6.18 -15.56
C GLU A 54 -9.12 5.60 -16.16
N SER A 55 -9.12 4.30 -16.49
CA SER A 55 -10.32 3.58 -16.95
C SER A 55 -11.42 3.44 -15.90
N ASP A 56 -11.11 3.61 -14.61
CA ASP A 56 -12.11 3.60 -13.54
C ASP A 56 -12.83 4.98 -13.44
N GLY A 57 -12.32 5.99 -14.15
CA GLY A 57 -12.85 7.35 -14.23
C GLY A 57 -12.47 8.21 -13.01
N ASP A 58 -13.02 9.43 -12.96
CA ASP A 58 -12.68 10.46 -11.97
C ASP A 58 -13.74 10.65 -10.86
N GLY A 59 -14.81 9.85 -10.88
CA GLY A 59 -15.91 9.91 -9.92
C GLY A 59 -16.99 10.96 -10.23
N THR A 60 -16.93 11.64 -11.38
CA THR A 60 -17.92 12.66 -11.78
C THR A 60 -19.22 12.07 -12.34
N THR A 61 -19.17 10.84 -12.86
CA THR A 61 -20.34 10.07 -13.29
C THR A 61 -20.72 9.05 -12.22
N VAL A 62 -22.00 8.64 -12.18
CA VAL A 62 -22.48 7.62 -11.23
C VAL A 62 -21.68 6.31 -11.35
N GLU A 63 -21.48 5.82 -12.57
CA GLU A 63 -20.73 4.59 -12.82
C GLU A 63 -19.28 4.70 -12.32
N SER A 64 -18.60 5.82 -12.60
CA SER A 64 -17.24 6.03 -12.09
C SER A 64 -17.21 6.14 -10.57
N HIS A 65 -18.17 6.87 -9.98
CA HIS A 65 -18.26 7.01 -8.54
C HIS A 65 -18.41 5.65 -7.85
N GLU A 66 -19.30 4.79 -8.34
CA GLU A 66 -19.49 3.43 -7.81
C GLU A 66 -18.21 2.59 -7.89
N LYS A 67 -17.47 2.64 -9.02
CA LYS A 67 -16.18 1.95 -9.17
C LYS A 67 -15.16 2.44 -8.14
N LEU A 68 -15.04 3.75 -7.95
CA LEU A 68 -14.08 4.32 -7.01
C LEU A 68 -14.45 4.03 -5.55
N GLN A 69 -15.75 4.01 -5.22
CA GLN A 69 -16.23 3.55 -3.91
C GLN A 69 -15.89 2.07 -3.67
N ALA A 70 -16.11 1.20 -4.67
CA ALA A 70 -15.74 -0.21 -4.57
C ALA A 70 -14.22 -0.40 -4.36
N ILE A 71 -13.40 0.44 -5.00
CA ILE A 71 -11.94 0.47 -4.77
C ILE A 71 -11.63 0.89 -3.33
N ALA A 72 -12.26 1.94 -2.81
CA ALA A 72 -12.06 2.44 -1.44
C ALA A 72 -12.48 1.41 -0.38
N MET A 73 -13.54 0.63 -0.64
CA MET A 73 -14.05 -0.41 0.26
C MET A 73 -13.33 -1.76 0.11
N GLY A 74 -12.51 -1.93 -0.94
CA GLY A 74 -11.79 -3.17 -1.19
C GLY A 74 -10.79 -3.49 -0.09
N ILE A 75 -11.02 -4.57 0.67
CA ILE A 75 -10.27 -4.90 1.89
C ILE A 75 -8.75 -4.96 1.66
N ARG A 76 -8.30 -5.47 0.51
CA ARG A 76 -6.89 -5.66 0.15
C ARG A 76 -6.24 -4.47 -0.58
N ASN A 77 -7.00 -3.40 -0.81
CA ASN A 77 -6.56 -2.26 -1.60
C ASN A 77 -5.73 -1.22 -0.83
N PRO A 78 -6.02 -0.88 0.45
CA PRO A 78 -5.30 0.18 1.11
C PRO A 78 -3.83 -0.17 1.35
N VAL A 79 -2.96 0.72 0.90
CA VAL A 79 -1.51 0.67 1.10
C VAL A 79 -1.09 1.93 1.85
N MET A 80 -0.16 1.80 2.79
CA MET A 80 0.51 2.92 3.44
C MET A 80 1.72 3.28 2.58
N LEU A 81 1.68 4.45 1.95
CA LEU A 81 2.85 5.09 1.37
C LEU A 81 3.55 5.86 2.48
N ILE A 82 4.78 5.47 2.81
CA ILE A 82 5.56 6.04 3.90
C ILE A 82 6.79 6.72 3.31
N ARG A 83 7.00 8.00 3.64
CA ARG A 83 8.21 8.73 3.28
C ARG A 83 9.20 8.67 4.45
N ILE A 84 10.30 7.95 4.31
CA ILE A 84 11.34 7.88 5.34
C ILE A 84 12.11 9.20 5.36
N LYS A 85 12.49 9.69 6.54
CA LYS A 85 13.32 10.91 6.62
C LYS A 85 14.70 10.63 6.02
N PRO A 86 15.31 11.59 5.30
CA PRO A 86 16.64 11.42 4.73
C PRO A 86 17.71 10.94 5.73
N SER A 87 17.65 11.46 6.97
CA SER A 87 18.59 11.10 8.06
C SER A 87 18.47 9.64 8.53
N ASP A 88 17.35 8.97 8.25
CA ASP A 88 17.08 7.60 8.69
C ASP A 88 17.24 6.58 7.56
N LEU A 89 17.47 7.01 6.31
CA LEU A 89 17.58 6.10 5.16
C LEU A 89 18.69 5.05 5.33
N GLY A 90 19.80 5.41 5.97
CA GLY A 90 20.89 4.46 6.27
C GLY A 90 20.51 3.33 7.24
N LYS A 91 19.36 3.44 7.92
CA LYS A 91 18.82 2.43 8.82
C LYS A 91 17.89 1.44 8.11
N MET A 92 17.53 1.71 6.85
CA MET A 92 16.61 0.85 6.10
C MET A 92 17.25 -0.52 5.79
N VAL A 93 16.59 -1.57 6.26
CA VAL A 93 16.87 -2.95 5.86
C VAL A 93 15.79 -3.39 4.87
N LYS A 94 16.21 -3.72 3.65
CA LYS A 94 15.31 -4.21 2.60
C LYS A 94 15.18 -5.72 2.66
N ARG A 95 14.01 -6.23 2.27
CA ARG A 95 13.75 -7.67 2.20
C ARG A 95 14.42 -8.28 0.98
N GLN A 96 14.95 -9.49 1.14
CA GLN A 96 15.51 -10.26 0.05
C GLN A 96 14.48 -10.45 -1.07
N GLY A 97 14.87 -10.15 -2.32
CA GLY A 97 14.00 -10.24 -3.50
C GLY A 97 13.02 -9.06 -3.67
N GLN A 98 13.07 -8.05 -2.81
CA GLN A 98 12.24 -6.83 -2.87
C GLN A 98 13.11 -5.56 -2.74
N GLU A 99 14.41 -5.64 -3.03
CA GLU A 99 15.39 -4.58 -2.79
C GLU A 99 15.16 -3.32 -3.65
N SER A 100 14.43 -3.46 -4.75
CA SER A 100 14.11 -2.37 -5.69
C SER A 100 12.66 -1.92 -5.63
N PHE A 101 11.91 -2.28 -4.57
CA PHE A 101 10.47 -1.98 -4.51
C PHE A 101 10.17 -0.54 -4.05
N ASN A 102 11.14 0.15 -3.47
CA ASN A 102 11.01 1.54 -3.06
C ASN A 102 11.42 2.50 -4.20
N PHE A 103 10.82 3.69 -4.22
CA PHE A 103 11.26 4.80 -5.04
C PHE A 103 11.90 5.86 -4.14
N GLY A 104 13.21 6.09 -4.27
CA GLY A 104 13.93 7.02 -3.37
C GLY A 104 13.72 6.67 -1.90
N GLU A 105 13.15 7.60 -1.14
CA GLU A 105 12.83 7.45 0.29
C GLU A 105 11.41 6.96 0.58
N PHE A 106 10.65 6.57 -0.44
CA PHE A 106 9.26 6.16 -0.34
C PHE A 106 9.10 4.63 -0.34
N PHE A 107 8.40 4.12 0.67
CA PHE A 107 8.14 2.69 0.86
C PHE A 107 6.63 2.47 0.97
N ALA A 108 6.10 1.49 0.23
CA ALA A 108 4.68 1.21 0.17
C ALA A 108 4.39 -0.17 0.78
N TYR A 109 3.70 -0.22 1.92
CA TYR A 109 3.34 -1.47 2.59
C TYR A 109 1.82 -1.61 2.72
N THR A 110 1.28 -2.82 2.64
CA THR A 110 -0.16 -3.06 2.82
C THR A 110 -0.64 -2.56 4.19
N LYS A 111 -1.77 -1.85 4.22
CA LYS A 111 -2.45 -1.52 5.50
C LYS A 111 -3.11 -2.74 6.13
N VAL A 112 -3.33 -3.81 5.38
CA VAL A 112 -3.93 -5.05 5.86
C VAL A 112 -2.92 -5.81 6.73
N CYS A 113 -3.24 -5.99 8.02
CA CYS A 113 -2.41 -6.74 8.94
C CYS A 113 -2.27 -8.21 8.51
N SER A 114 -1.04 -8.73 8.56
CA SER A 114 -0.71 -10.12 8.23
C SER A 114 -1.21 -11.14 9.26
N HIS A 115 -1.77 -10.70 10.39
CA HIS A 115 -2.41 -11.60 11.36
C HIS A 115 -3.81 -12.00 10.89
N LEU A 116 -4.82 -11.20 11.25
CA LEU A 116 -6.25 -11.45 10.97
C LEU A 116 -6.89 -10.37 10.09
N GLY A 117 -6.08 -9.58 9.37
CA GLY A 117 -6.57 -8.73 8.28
C GLY A 117 -7.14 -7.38 8.69
N CYS A 118 -7.13 -7.05 9.99
CA CYS A 118 -7.47 -5.70 10.44
C CYS A 118 -6.60 -4.63 9.75
N PRO A 119 -7.15 -3.45 9.46
CA PRO A 119 -6.35 -2.31 9.03
C PRO A 119 -5.37 -1.86 10.14
N ALA A 120 -4.08 -1.95 9.85
CA ALA A 120 -2.99 -1.43 10.68
C ALA A 120 -2.88 0.09 10.48
N SER A 121 -3.88 0.81 10.99
CA SER A 121 -4.11 2.22 10.68
C SER A 121 -3.30 3.22 11.50
N LEU A 122 -2.63 2.78 12.57
CA LEU A 122 -1.87 3.65 13.45
C LEU A 122 -0.40 3.65 13.02
N TYR A 123 0.24 4.82 13.03
CA TYR A 123 1.62 4.98 12.62
C TYR A 123 2.35 5.98 13.53
N GLU A 124 3.48 5.57 14.07
CA GLU A 124 4.33 6.39 14.94
C GLU A 124 5.50 6.96 14.12
N GLN A 125 5.38 8.23 13.71
CA GLN A 125 6.34 8.89 12.81
C GLN A 125 7.77 8.98 13.35
N GLN A 126 7.96 8.96 14.67
CA GLN A 126 9.29 9.08 15.29
C GLN A 126 10.10 7.78 15.19
N THR A 127 9.43 6.64 15.25
CA THR A 127 10.05 5.31 15.33
C THR A 127 9.74 4.44 14.12
N TYR A 128 8.91 4.93 13.20
CA TYR A 128 8.43 4.22 12.01
C TYR A 128 7.68 2.92 12.32
N ARG A 129 7.00 2.86 13.47
CA ARG A 129 6.16 1.72 13.84
C ARG A 129 4.80 1.83 13.20
N ILE A 130 4.35 0.73 12.60
CA ILE A 130 2.99 0.53 12.12
C ILE A 130 2.27 -0.32 13.17
N LEU A 131 1.16 0.16 13.72
CA LEU A 131 0.45 -0.50 14.80
C LEU A 131 -0.94 -0.94 14.34
N CYS A 132 -1.22 -2.22 14.57
CA CYS A 132 -2.54 -2.81 14.36
C CYS A 132 -3.36 -2.73 15.66
N PRO A 133 -4.46 -1.95 15.72
CA PRO A 133 -5.20 -1.73 16.97
C PRO A 133 -5.94 -2.97 17.48
N CYS A 134 -6.28 -3.93 16.62
CA CYS A 134 -7.08 -5.10 17.00
C CYS A 134 -6.39 -6.01 18.04
N HIS A 135 -5.13 -6.37 17.77
CA HIS A 135 -4.36 -7.32 18.60
C HIS A 135 -2.94 -6.82 18.86
N GLN A 136 -2.73 -5.51 18.68
CA GLN A 136 -1.52 -4.79 19.05
C GLN A 136 -0.25 -5.26 18.32
N SER A 137 -0.36 -5.92 17.17
CA SER A 137 0.81 -6.22 16.35
C SER A 137 1.50 -4.92 15.94
N GLN A 138 2.82 -4.88 16.12
CA GLN A 138 3.64 -3.74 15.71
C GLN A 138 4.63 -4.21 14.64
N PHE A 139 4.73 -3.45 13.56
CA PHE A 139 5.63 -3.72 12.45
C PHE A 139 6.64 -2.59 12.34
N ASP A 140 7.90 -2.94 12.09
CA ASP A 140 8.99 -1.98 11.91
C ASP A 140 9.14 -1.64 10.43
N ALA A 141 8.73 -0.44 10.01
CA ALA A 141 8.80 -0.03 8.62
C ALA A 141 10.24 0.17 8.12
N LEU A 142 11.22 0.37 9.02
CA LEU A 142 12.64 0.43 8.66
C LEU A 142 13.21 -0.95 8.34
N HIS A 143 12.58 -2.02 8.83
CA HIS A 143 12.99 -3.40 8.60
C HIS A 143 11.91 -4.16 7.82
N PHE A 144 11.65 -3.73 6.58
CA PHE A 144 10.71 -4.35 5.64
C PHE A 144 9.31 -4.66 6.21
N ALA A 145 8.84 -3.85 7.17
CA ALA A 145 7.60 -4.07 7.90
C ALA A 145 7.55 -5.44 8.61
N LYS A 146 8.69 -5.90 9.13
CA LYS A 146 8.78 -7.11 9.97
C LYS A 146 8.03 -6.88 11.29
N PRO A 147 7.22 -7.85 11.76
CA PRO A 147 6.61 -7.75 13.08
C PRO A 147 7.69 -7.79 14.17
N ILE A 148 7.60 -6.86 15.11
CA ILE A 148 8.49 -6.75 16.28
C ILE A 148 7.73 -6.97 17.61
N PHE A 149 6.40 -7.00 17.57
CA PHE A 149 5.55 -7.26 18.72
C PHE A 149 4.17 -7.79 18.30
N GLY A 150 3.48 -8.46 19.22
CA GLY A 150 2.13 -8.99 19.04
C GLY A 150 2.07 -10.28 18.23
N PRO A 151 0.86 -10.74 17.86
CA PRO A 151 0.65 -12.10 17.30
C PRO A 151 0.96 -12.24 15.81
N ALA A 152 1.25 -11.16 15.07
CA ALA A 152 1.59 -11.25 13.66
C ALA A 152 2.96 -11.93 13.48
N ALA A 153 3.00 -13.00 12.69
CA ALA A 153 4.22 -13.78 12.44
C ALA A 153 4.92 -13.44 11.11
N ARG A 154 4.33 -12.57 10.28
CA ARG A 154 4.80 -12.27 8.91
C ARG A 154 4.90 -10.77 8.67
N ALA A 155 5.85 -10.37 7.84
CA ALA A 155 5.95 -9.00 7.36
C ALA A 155 4.70 -8.58 6.58
N LEU A 156 4.45 -7.26 6.53
CA LEU A 156 3.48 -6.70 5.60
C LEU A 156 4.02 -6.81 4.17
N ALA A 157 3.14 -6.99 3.18
CA ALA A 157 3.59 -7.08 1.79
C ALA A 157 4.00 -5.68 1.30
N GLN A 158 5.15 -5.60 0.62
CA GLN A 158 5.64 -4.35 0.03
C GLN A 158 5.18 -4.26 -1.42
N LEU A 159 4.60 -3.13 -1.81
CA LEU A 159 4.22 -2.82 -3.19
C LEU A 159 5.43 -2.19 -3.90
N PRO A 160 5.84 -2.70 -5.08
CA PRO A 160 6.84 -2.02 -5.89
C PRO A 160 6.26 -0.71 -6.45
N ILE A 161 6.97 0.41 -6.29
CA ILE A 161 6.52 1.73 -6.74
C ILE A 161 7.56 2.42 -7.62
N THR A 162 7.09 3.30 -8.50
CA THR A 162 7.89 4.21 -9.31
C THR A 162 7.08 5.50 -9.59
N ILE A 163 7.64 6.41 -10.38
CA ILE A 163 6.94 7.58 -10.91
C ILE A 163 6.65 7.41 -12.40
N ASP A 164 5.54 7.96 -12.87
CA ASP A 164 5.25 8.09 -14.30
C ASP A 164 5.99 9.30 -14.92
N SER A 165 5.82 9.50 -16.23
CA SER A 165 6.45 10.62 -16.95
C SER A 165 5.96 12.01 -16.51
N ASN A 166 4.84 12.08 -15.80
CA ASN A 166 4.25 13.31 -15.29
C ASN A 166 4.57 13.52 -13.79
N GLY A 167 5.37 12.63 -13.18
CA GLY A 167 5.81 12.71 -11.79
C GLY A 167 4.83 12.13 -10.76
N TYR A 168 3.79 11.40 -11.18
CA TYR A 168 2.85 10.76 -10.25
C TYR A 168 3.30 9.36 -9.85
N PHE A 169 3.02 8.97 -8.60
CA PHE A 169 3.28 7.62 -8.13
C PHE A 169 2.43 6.58 -8.86
N VAL A 170 3.08 5.53 -9.33
CA VAL A 170 2.47 4.35 -9.96
C VAL A 170 3.08 3.07 -9.39
N ALA A 171 2.28 2.00 -9.37
CA ALA A 171 2.77 0.66 -9.03
C ALA A 171 3.65 0.12 -10.17
N ASN A 172 4.77 -0.53 -9.82
CA ASN A 172 5.69 -1.19 -10.76
C ASN A 172 5.53 -2.71 -10.70
N GLY A 173 4.28 -3.18 -10.72
CA GLY A 173 3.92 -4.58 -10.57
C GLY A 173 2.94 -4.82 -9.41
N ASP A 174 2.68 -6.11 -9.15
CA ASP A 174 1.86 -6.56 -8.02
C ASP A 174 2.76 -6.99 -6.85
N PHE A 175 2.16 -7.30 -5.72
CA PHE A 175 2.87 -7.89 -4.59
C PHE A 175 3.48 -9.25 -4.95
N VAL A 176 4.62 -9.57 -4.33
CA VAL A 176 5.22 -10.92 -4.39
C VAL A 176 4.40 -11.88 -3.54
N GLU A 177 3.99 -11.45 -2.34
CA GLU A 177 3.16 -12.25 -1.44
C GLU A 177 1.68 -11.88 -1.54
N PRO A 178 0.77 -12.84 -1.27
CA PRO A 178 -0.65 -12.51 -1.12
C PRO A 178 -0.88 -11.52 0.03
N VAL A 179 -1.79 -10.57 -0.16
CA VAL A 179 -2.11 -9.52 0.81
C VAL A 179 -2.96 -10.08 1.96
N GLY A 180 -2.56 -9.81 3.20
CA GLY A 180 -3.36 -10.07 4.40
C GLY A 180 -3.08 -11.42 5.12
N PRO A 181 -4.10 -11.99 5.79
CA PRO A 181 -3.99 -13.22 6.59
C PRO A 181 -3.46 -14.43 5.83
N ALA A 182 -3.03 -15.43 6.60
CA ALA A 182 -2.62 -16.70 6.03
C ALA A 182 -3.87 -17.49 5.63
N PHE A 183 -3.72 -18.30 4.60
CA PHE A 183 -4.68 -19.31 4.17
C PHE A 183 -3.90 -20.60 3.85
N TRP A 184 -4.57 -21.74 3.78
CA TRP A 184 -3.92 -23.05 3.76
C TRP A 184 -2.99 -23.26 2.56
N GLU A 185 -3.34 -22.74 1.40
CA GLU A 185 -2.58 -22.86 0.15
C GLU A 185 -1.50 -21.79 -0.02
N ARG A 186 -1.29 -20.94 1.00
CA ARG A 186 -0.33 -19.83 0.91
C ARG A 186 1.11 -20.37 0.93
N THR A 187 1.89 -20.04 -0.10
CA THR A 187 3.34 -20.27 -0.09
C THR A 187 4.05 -19.20 0.73
N THR A 188 5.03 -19.61 1.55
CA THR A 188 5.94 -18.69 2.24
C THR A 188 7.15 -18.43 1.34
N SER A 189 7.31 -17.20 0.88
CA SER A 189 8.51 -16.71 0.21
C SER A 189 9.46 -16.07 1.20
#